data_AF-A0A7C2XVK3-F1
#
_entry.id   AF-A0A7C2XVK3-F1
#
_cell.length_a   1.000
_cell.length_b   1.000
_cell.length_c   1.000
_cell.angle_alpha   90.00
_cell.angle_beta   90.00
_cell.angle_gamma   90.00
#
_symmetry.space_group_name_H-M   'P 1'
#
loop_
_entity.id
_entity.type
_entity.pdbx_description
1 polymer ?
#
loop_
_entity_poly.entity_id
_entity_poly.type
_entity_poly.pdbx_seq_one_letter_code
_entity_poly.pdbx_strand_id
1 'polypeptide(L)'
;TKLTIRPKSVELVQMVQAGGIDYAWEYRSVAVQNGLLFIELPEQIDLSAIEFADDYKTVKVKAVKGDDVTYYTGSPIVYGVTVPKIAEHPEMGLEFVKMLIGPVGQAILTSDGQPPIIPAGGYGDVPAELSGMVAMKA
;
A
#
# COMPACT_ATOMS: atom_id res chain seq x y z
N THR A 1 -16.33 -22.81 16.71
CA THR A 1 -14.94 -22.44 16.32
C THR A 1 -14.45 -21.34 17.24
N LYS A 2 -13.24 -21.42 17.77
CA LYS A 2 -12.68 -20.36 18.64
C LYS A 2 -11.98 -19.33 17.76
N LEU A 3 -12.51 -18.11 17.70
CA LEU A 3 -11.88 -16.99 17.00
C LEU A 3 -10.61 -16.58 17.76
N THR A 4 -9.49 -16.54 17.07
CA THR A 4 -8.22 -16.00 17.59
C THR A 4 -7.82 -14.81 16.74
N ILE A 5 -7.54 -13.67 17.37
CA ILE A 5 -7.13 -12.45 16.69
C ILE A 5 -5.68 -12.18 17.08
N ARG A 6 -4.78 -12.14 16.09
CA ARG A 6 -3.39 -11.70 16.29
C ARG A 6 -3.30 -10.19 16.18
N PRO A 7 -2.38 -9.54 16.91
CA PRO A 7 -2.26 -8.08 16.87
C PRO A 7 -1.63 -7.58 15.56
N LYS A 8 -0.80 -8.39 14.87
CA LYS A 8 -0.16 -8.00 13.60
C LYS A 8 -0.26 -9.10 12.54
N SER A 9 -0.47 -8.71 11.28
CA SER A 9 -0.57 -9.65 10.15
C SER A 9 0.71 -10.48 9.99
N VAL A 10 1.89 -9.89 10.19
CA VAL A 10 3.20 -10.59 10.12
C VAL A 10 3.32 -11.87 10.97
N GLU A 11 2.51 -12.03 12.02
CA GLU A 11 2.48 -13.27 12.78
C GLU A 11 1.87 -14.43 11.98
N LEU A 12 0.96 -14.14 11.05
CA LEU A 12 0.38 -15.11 10.12
C LEU A 12 1.44 -15.66 9.16
N VAL A 13 2.40 -14.83 8.71
CA VAL A 13 3.54 -15.26 7.90
C VAL A 13 4.33 -16.36 8.59
N GLN A 14 4.67 -16.16 9.87
CA GLN A 14 5.38 -17.17 10.67
C GLN A 14 4.58 -18.46 10.83
N MET A 15 3.26 -18.34 11.00
CA MET A 15 2.37 -19.50 11.11
C MET A 15 2.28 -20.29 9.80
N VAL A 16 2.27 -19.63 8.63
CA VAL A 16 2.35 -20.30 7.33
C VAL A 16 3.67 -21.04 7.19
N GLN A 17 4.80 -20.36 7.46
CA GLN A 17 6.14 -20.96 7.35
C GLN A 17 6.34 -22.16 8.28
N ALA A 18 5.73 -22.13 9.47
CA ALA A 18 5.77 -23.23 10.44
C ALA A 18 4.75 -24.35 10.14
N GLY A 19 3.90 -24.21 9.12
CA GLY A 19 2.83 -25.16 8.80
C GLY A 19 1.67 -25.17 9.81
N GLY A 20 1.53 -24.09 10.59
CA GLY A 20 0.44 -23.92 11.56
C GLY A 20 -0.88 -23.44 10.94
N ILE A 21 -0.82 -22.84 9.75
CA ILE A 21 -1.96 -22.51 8.88
C ILE A 21 -1.57 -22.74 7.42
N ASP A 22 -2.54 -23.10 6.58
CA ASP A 22 -2.29 -23.38 5.17
C ASP A 22 -2.22 -22.12 4.29
N TYR A 23 -3.01 -21.09 4.64
CA TYR A 23 -3.11 -19.82 3.89
C TYR A 23 -3.21 -18.62 4.85
N ALA A 24 -2.73 -17.46 4.39
CA ALA A 24 -2.89 -16.18 5.05
C ALA A 24 -3.26 -15.09 4.04
N TRP A 25 -4.03 -14.10 4.48
CA TRP A 25 -4.29 -12.87 3.72
C TRP A 25 -3.18 -11.87 4.01
N GLU A 26 -2.38 -11.53 3.01
CA GLU A 26 -1.24 -10.61 3.11
C GLU A 26 -1.09 -9.78 1.83
N TYR A 27 -0.34 -8.68 1.94
CA TYR A 27 0.08 -7.93 0.76
C TYR A 27 1.10 -8.73 -0.07
N ARG A 28 1.08 -8.54 -1.40
CA ARG A 28 2.05 -9.14 -2.32
C ARG A 28 3.50 -8.85 -1.90
N SER A 29 3.79 -7.63 -1.45
CA SER A 29 5.12 -7.25 -0.97
C SER A 29 5.59 -8.10 0.21
N VAL A 30 4.70 -8.37 1.18
CA VAL A 30 5.01 -9.21 2.34
C VAL A 30 5.30 -10.65 1.89
N ALA A 31 4.52 -11.20 0.95
CA ALA A 31 4.77 -12.53 0.42
C ALA A 31 6.13 -12.62 -0.29
N VAL A 32 6.44 -11.67 -1.19
CA VAL A 32 7.71 -11.60 -1.92
C VAL A 32 8.90 -11.48 -0.97
N GLN A 33 8.84 -10.56 -0.01
CA GLN A 33 9.92 -10.32 0.96
C GLN A 33 10.17 -11.51 1.90
N ASN A 34 9.19 -12.39 2.09
CA ASN A 34 9.30 -13.59 2.92
C ASN A 34 9.46 -14.89 2.11
N GLY A 35 9.65 -14.80 0.79
CA GLY A 35 9.83 -15.96 -0.09
C GLY A 35 8.62 -16.91 -0.12
N LEU A 36 7.42 -16.39 0.13
CA LEU A 36 6.18 -17.16 0.12
C LEU A 36 5.59 -17.25 -1.30
N LEU A 37 4.95 -18.38 -1.59
CA LEU A 37 4.06 -18.50 -2.74
C LEU A 37 2.76 -17.73 -2.44
N PHE A 38 2.14 -17.19 -3.49
CA PHE A 38 0.87 -16.49 -3.40
C PHE A 38 -0.01 -16.75 -4.61
N ILE A 39 -1.32 -16.52 -4.43
CA ILE A 39 -2.32 -16.54 -5.49
C ILE A 39 -2.63 -15.09 -5.82
N GLU A 40 -2.48 -14.69 -7.09
CA GLU A 40 -2.95 -13.37 -7.53
C GLU A 40 -4.47 -13.39 -7.61
N LEU A 41 -5.08 -12.42 -6.94
CA LEU A 41 -6.52 -12.23 -6.93
C LEU A 41 -6.91 -11.25 -8.04
N PRO A 42 -8.14 -11.31 -8.57
CA PRO A 42 -8.61 -10.32 -9.53
C PRO A 42 -8.58 -8.91 -8.95
N GLU A 43 -8.17 -7.93 -9.76
CA GLU A 43 -8.10 -6.52 -9.36
C GLU A 43 -9.44 -5.98 -8.85
N GLN A 44 -10.57 -6.57 -9.27
CA GLN A 44 -11.91 -6.22 -8.80
C GLN A 44 -12.11 -6.44 -7.29
N ILE A 45 -11.27 -7.26 -6.64
CA ILE A 45 -11.44 -7.65 -5.24
C ILE A 45 -10.19 -7.46 -4.37
N ASP A 46 -9.01 -7.29 -4.97
CA ASP A 46 -7.73 -7.30 -4.24
C ASP A 46 -7.31 -5.92 -3.67
N LEU A 47 -8.10 -4.88 -3.97
CA LEU A 47 -7.89 -3.48 -3.57
C LEU A 47 -6.68 -2.80 -4.21
N SER A 48 -6.10 -3.32 -5.30
CA SER A 48 -4.87 -2.78 -5.90
C SER A 48 -5.09 -1.65 -6.91
N ALA A 49 -6.25 -1.62 -7.56
CA ALA A 49 -6.50 -0.83 -8.78
C ALA A 49 -7.44 0.36 -8.52
N ILE A 50 -7.03 1.56 -8.96
CA ILE A 50 -7.79 2.80 -8.72
C ILE A 50 -9.12 2.79 -9.50
N GLU A 51 -9.14 2.08 -10.63
CA GLU A 51 -10.27 1.93 -11.53
C GLU A 51 -11.46 1.21 -10.87
N PHE A 52 -11.19 0.37 -9.87
CA PHE A 52 -12.19 -0.41 -9.12
C PHE A 52 -12.56 0.21 -7.76
N ALA A 53 -12.22 1.48 -7.51
CA ALA A 53 -12.59 2.18 -6.27
C ALA A 53 -14.09 2.11 -5.95
N ASP A 54 -14.93 2.13 -6.98
CA ASP A 54 -16.38 2.05 -6.88
C ASP A 54 -16.91 0.65 -6.52
N ASP A 55 -16.16 -0.40 -6.86
CA ASP A 55 -16.47 -1.76 -6.44
C ASP A 55 -16.01 -1.98 -5.00
N TYR A 56 -14.82 -1.48 -4.64
CA TYR A 56 -14.27 -1.64 -3.30
C TYR A 56 -15.15 -0.98 -2.22
N LYS A 57 -15.73 0.19 -2.51
CA LYS A 57 -16.59 0.92 -1.56
C LYS A 57 -17.90 0.20 -1.21
N THR A 58 -18.24 -0.88 -1.92
CA THR A 58 -19.44 -1.70 -1.64
C THR A 58 -19.32 -2.49 -0.34
N VAL A 59 -18.10 -2.69 0.17
CA VAL A 59 -17.84 -3.41 1.43
C VAL A 59 -17.43 -2.44 2.54
N LYS A 60 -18.00 -2.63 3.73
CA LYS A 60 -17.62 -1.92 4.95
C LYS A 60 -17.39 -2.89 6.09
N VAL A 61 -16.33 -2.66 6.85
CA VAL A 61 -15.97 -3.43 8.03
C VAL A 61 -16.22 -2.59 9.27
N LYS A 62 -17.03 -3.12 10.21
CA LYS A 62 -17.18 -2.56 11.55
C LYS A 62 -16.07 -3.11 12.44
N ALA A 63 -15.11 -2.28 12.81
CA ALA A 63 -14.10 -2.60 13.80
C ALA A 63 -14.53 -2.10 15.18
N VAL A 64 -14.36 -2.94 16.20
CA VAL A 64 -14.68 -2.63 17.59
C VAL A 64 -13.40 -2.75 18.42
N LYS A 65 -13.05 -1.69 19.15
CA LYS A 65 -11.89 -1.67 20.06
C LYS A 65 -12.35 -1.12 21.41
N GLY A 66 -12.67 -2.01 22.35
CA GLY A 66 -13.35 -1.60 23.58
C GLY A 66 -14.73 -1.03 23.25
N ASP A 67 -15.02 0.18 23.73
CA ASP A 67 -16.27 0.89 23.43
C ASP A 67 -16.19 1.68 22.10
N ASP A 68 -15.01 1.81 21.49
CA ASP A 68 -14.82 2.52 20.24
C ASP A 68 -15.28 1.67 19.05
N VAL A 69 -16.09 2.27 18.17
CA VAL A 69 -16.56 1.67 16.92
C VAL A 69 -16.06 2.51 15.75
N THR A 70 -15.38 1.88 14.80
CA THR A 70 -14.93 2.50 13.56
C THR A 70 -15.43 1.70 12.36
N TYR A 71 -15.89 2.39 11.32
CA TYR A 71 -16.25 1.77 10.05
C TYR A 71 -15.18 2.04 9.01
N TYR A 72 -14.59 0.99 8.46
CA TYR A 72 -13.64 1.06 7.35
C TYR A 72 -14.38 0.70 6.06
N THR A 73 -14.31 1.58 5.06
CA THR A 73 -14.85 1.33 3.72
C THR A 73 -13.72 0.85 2.82
N GLY A 74 -13.97 -0.15 1.98
CA GLY A 74 -12.98 -0.62 1.00
C GLY A 74 -12.57 0.51 0.07
N SER A 75 -11.27 0.61 -0.21
CA SER A 75 -10.67 1.61 -1.10
C SER A 75 -9.35 1.08 -1.66
N PRO A 76 -8.87 1.62 -2.80
CA PRO A 76 -7.59 1.20 -3.35
C PRO A 76 -6.44 1.44 -2.37
N ILE A 77 -5.51 0.50 -2.27
CA ILE A 77 -4.32 0.61 -1.43
C ILE A 77 -3.25 1.35 -2.23
N VAL A 78 -3.27 2.67 -2.13
CA VAL A 78 -2.31 3.57 -2.80
C VAL A 78 -1.41 4.23 -1.77
N TYR A 79 -0.11 4.11 -1.97
CA TYR A 79 0.89 4.76 -1.12
C TYR A 79 1.15 6.19 -1.59
N GLY A 80 1.03 7.15 -0.68
CA GLY A 80 1.33 8.56 -0.91
C GLY A 80 2.61 8.99 -0.20
N VAL A 81 3.31 9.97 -0.77
CA VAL A 81 4.49 10.62 -0.18
C VAL A 81 4.36 12.13 -0.30
N THR A 82 4.87 12.86 0.69
CA THR A 82 4.89 14.34 0.67
C THR A 82 6.11 14.86 1.40
N VAL A 83 6.56 16.06 1.05
CA VAL A 83 7.53 16.83 1.83
C VAL A 83 6.74 17.78 2.73
N PRO A 84 6.76 17.61 4.07
CA PRO A 84 6.00 18.48 4.96
C PRO A 84 6.41 19.95 4.81
N LYS A 85 5.45 20.87 4.91
CA LYS A 85 5.70 22.33 4.85
C LYS A 85 6.65 22.84 5.95
N ILE A 86 6.81 22.07 7.02
CA ILE A 86 7.68 22.35 8.17
C ILE A 86 8.98 21.54 8.14
N ALA A 87 9.31 20.87 7.03
CA ALA A 87 10.55 20.11 6.93
C ALA A 87 11.76 21.01 7.17
N GLU A 88 12.71 20.56 7.98
CA GLU A 88 13.96 21.28 8.27
C GLU A 88 14.86 21.36 7.02
N HIS A 89 14.77 20.36 6.14
CA HIS A 89 15.53 20.25 4.89
C HIS A 89 14.59 19.92 3.70
N PRO A 90 13.73 20.87 3.28
CA PRO A 90 12.74 20.62 2.23
C PRO A 90 13.38 20.27 0.88
N GLU A 91 14.56 20.83 0.58
CA GLU A 91 15.34 20.50 -0.62
C GLU A 91 15.79 19.04 -0.63
N MET A 92 16.24 18.51 0.50
CA MET A 92 16.63 17.09 0.62
C MET A 92 15.41 16.17 0.55
N GLY A 93 14.28 16.60 1.13
CA GLY A 93 13.01 15.90 0.97
C GLY A 93 12.58 15.81 -0.49
N LEU A 94 12.74 16.89 -1.25
CA LEU A 94 12.43 16.92 -2.69
C LEU A 94 13.33 15.97 -3.48
N GLU A 95 14.64 15.96 -3.22
CA GLU A 95 15.57 15.02 -3.85
C GLU A 95 15.25 13.56 -3.52
N PHE A 96 14.83 13.27 -2.28
CA PHE A 96 14.34 11.94 -1.92
C PHE A 96 13.10 11.54 -2.71
N VAL A 97 12.12 12.44 -2.84
CA VAL A 97 10.89 12.16 -3.63
C VAL A 97 11.24 11.92 -5.10
N LYS A 98 12.13 12.73 -5.70
CA LYS A 98 12.61 12.52 -7.08
C LYS A 98 13.22 11.13 -7.26
N MET A 99 14.08 10.70 -6.33
CA MET A 99 14.68 9.37 -6.36
C MET A 99 13.61 8.27 -6.24
N LEU A 100 12.69 8.41 -5.29
CA LEU A 100 11.64 7.44 -5.00
C LEU A 100 10.69 7.21 -6.18
N ILE A 101 10.22 8.28 -6.84
CA ILE A 101 9.29 8.16 -7.98
C ILE A 101 10.02 7.97 -9.31
N GLY A 102 11.35 8.14 -9.33
CA GLY A 102 12.22 7.92 -10.49
C GLY A 102 12.62 6.45 -10.68
N PRO A 103 13.47 6.16 -11.68
CA PRO A 103 13.84 4.79 -12.04
C PRO A 103 14.43 3.95 -10.90
N VAL A 104 15.19 4.59 -10.00
CA VAL A 104 15.80 3.90 -8.84
C VAL A 104 14.73 3.39 -7.88
N GLY A 105 13.85 4.27 -7.40
CA GLY A 105 12.79 3.85 -6.48
C GLY A 105 11.77 2.90 -7.15
N GLN A 106 11.47 3.10 -8.43
CA GLN A 106 10.62 2.18 -9.19
C GLN A 106 11.18 0.76 -9.23
N ALA A 107 12.50 0.62 -9.45
CA ALA A 107 13.16 -0.69 -9.46
C ALA A 107 13.14 -1.36 -8.08
N ILE A 108 13.44 -0.60 -7.01
CA ILE A 108 13.40 -1.09 -5.62
C ILE A 108 12.00 -1.60 -5.25
N LEU A 109 10.98 -0.78 -5.49
CA LEU A 109 9.59 -1.13 -5.18
C LEU A 109 9.12 -2.37 -5.95
N THR A 110 9.50 -2.47 -7.24
CA THR A 110 9.20 -3.63 -8.06
C THR A 110 9.87 -4.90 -7.53
N SER A 111 11.15 -4.85 -7.14
CA SER A 111 11.86 -6.00 -6.58
C SER A 111 11.29 -6.44 -5.23
N ASP A 112 10.73 -5.50 -4.46
CA ASP A 112 10.10 -5.77 -3.16
C ASP A 112 8.63 -6.18 -3.27
N GLY A 113 8.15 -6.49 -4.49
CA GLY A 113 6.80 -7.00 -4.72
C GLY A 113 5.70 -5.93 -4.66
N GLN A 114 6.07 -4.65 -4.71
CA GLN A 114 5.18 -3.50 -4.65
C GLN A 114 5.26 -2.69 -5.96
N PRO A 115 4.59 -3.11 -7.05
CA PRO A 115 4.65 -2.39 -8.33
C PRO A 115 4.24 -0.92 -8.16
N PRO A 116 5.08 0.05 -8.56
CA PRO A 116 4.76 1.47 -8.45
C PRO A 116 3.74 1.90 -9.52
N ILE A 117 3.00 2.98 -9.23
CA ILE A 117 2.18 3.68 -10.24
C ILE A 117 3.12 4.55 -11.09
N ILE A 118 3.14 4.33 -12.41
CA ILE A 118 4.02 5.04 -13.34
C ILE A 118 3.17 5.66 -14.48
N PRO A 119 3.24 7.00 -14.70
CA PRO A 119 3.87 7.99 -13.83
C PRO A 119 3.13 8.09 -12.48
N ALA A 120 3.84 8.52 -11.42
CA ALA A 120 3.23 8.73 -10.12
C ALA A 120 2.12 9.81 -10.19
N GLY A 121 1.13 9.75 -9.29
CA GLY A 121 0.09 10.77 -9.21
C GLY A 121 0.57 12.04 -8.51
N GLY A 122 0.30 13.20 -9.09
CA GLY A 122 0.53 14.51 -8.47
C GLY A 122 -0.77 15.11 -7.95
N TYR A 123 -0.81 15.57 -6.69
CA TYR A 123 -2.00 16.11 -6.05
C TYR A 123 -1.70 17.45 -5.37
N GLY A 124 -2.55 18.45 -5.60
CA GLY A 124 -2.41 19.79 -5.01
C GLY A 124 -1.16 20.53 -5.49
N ASP A 125 -0.42 21.12 -4.55
CA ASP A 125 0.74 21.99 -4.80
C ASP A 125 2.03 21.20 -5.09
N VAL A 126 2.07 20.49 -6.22
CA VAL A 126 3.27 19.76 -6.65
C VAL A 126 4.35 20.74 -7.13
N PRO A 127 5.59 20.69 -6.61
CA PRO A 127 6.69 21.53 -7.07
C PRO A 127 6.95 21.38 -8.58
N ALA A 128 7.31 22.49 -9.24
CA ALA A 128 7.54 22.52 -10.69
C ALA A 128 8.61 21.51 -11.14
N GLU A 129 9.58 21.23 -10.27
CA GLU A 129 10.66 20.25 -10.46
C GLU A 129 10.16 18.81 -10.61
N LEU A 130 8.96 18.48 -10.11
CA LEU A 130 8.35 17.16 -10.23
C LEU A 130 7.31 17.09 -11.37
N SER A 131 6.96 18.20 -12.00
CA SER A 131 5.86 18.27 -12.99
C SER A 131 6.07 17.33 -14.19
N GLY A 132 7.31 17.08 -14.60
CA GLY A 132 7.65 16.12 -15.65
C GLY A 132 7.72 14.66 -15.21
N MET A 133 7.57 14.38 -13.91
CA MET A 133 7.68 13.04 -13.32
C MET A 133 6.33 12.50 -12.83
N VAL A 134 5.30 13.35 -12.75
CA VAL A 134 3.98 12.98 -12.23
C VAL A 134 2.88 13.26 -13.26
N ALA A 135 1.79 12.50 -13.18
CA ALA A 135 0.52 12.85 -13.81
C ALA A 135 -0.35 13.56 -12.78
N MET A 136 -0.65 14.85 -13.01
CA MET A 136 -1.54 15.61 -12.13
C MET A 136 -2.93 14.98 -12.09
N LYS A 137 -3.44 14.79 -10.87
CA LYS A 137 -4.76 14.27 -10.58
C LYS A 137 -5.62 15.40 -10.00
N ALA A 138 -6.91 15.38 -10.37
CA ALA A 138 -7.91 16.34 -9.90
C ALA A 138 -8.35 16.02 -8.47
#